data_AF-A0A957R2A5-F1
#
_entry.id   AF-A0A957R2A5-F1
#
_cell.length_a   1.000
_cell.length_b   1.000
_cell.length_c   1.000
_cell.angle_alpha   90.00
_cell.angle_beta   90.00
_cell.angle_gamma   90.00
#
_symmetry.space_group_name_H-M   'P 1'
#
loop_
_entity.id
_entity.type
_entity.pdbx_description
1 polymer ?
#
loop_
_entity_poly.entity_id
_entity_poly.type
_entity_poly.pdbx_seq_one_letter_code
_entity_poly.pdbx_strand_id
1 'polypeptide(L)'
;GEYFKVTDHATYNVVYVDNGGDFEGGVSVVDGTGMVFDPDPLTSGTATYGDSGFVDGADATTPQLDAERFAVTLKDIEENGGTYTLRGPWAEVVDHEAPFNGLFSQASSAFNFDRSADAFEAVNTYYHIDASMRYLNVALGLTIEPFQYVGGVQFDPSGLSGADNSHYSPGSGRLAFGEGGVDDAEDSDVIHHELGHGLHDWVTSGALSQVNGLSEGIGDFWAQSYNRSVDSWTPS
;
A
#
# COMPACT_ATOMS: atom_id res chain seq x y z
N GLY A 1 -27.06 -11.71 -5.78
CA GLY A 1 -26.07 -12.61 -5.17
C GLY A 1 -24.92 -11.73 -4.80
N GLU A 2 -24.81 -11.41 -3.51
CA GLU A 2 -23.77 -10.53 -2.98
C GLU A 2 -22.47 -11.35 -2.97
N TYR A 3 -21.51 -10.95 -3.80
CA TYR A 3 -20.25 -11.67 -4.00
C TYR A 3 -19.25 -11.44 -2.86
N PHE A 4 -19.52 -10.48 -1.98
CA PHE A 4 -18.70 -10.16 -0.82
C PHE A 4 -19.51 -10.47 0.44
N LYS A 5 -19.26 -11.63 1.05
CA LYS A 5 -19.71 -11.90 2.41
C LYS A 5 -18.55 -11.61 3.36
N VAL A 6 -18.87 -10.98 4.48
CA VAL A 6 -18.02 -10.74 5.67
C VAL A 6 -17.25 -11.99 6.18
N THR A 7 -17.57 -13.19 5.69
CA THR A 7 -16.85 -14.43 6.03
C THR A 7 -15.54 -14.63 5.25
N ASP A 8 -15.23 -13.77 4.27
CA ASP A 8 -13.98 -13.81 3.49
C ASP A 8 -12.79 -13.09 4.19
N HIS A 9 -13.04 -12.50 5.36
CA HIS A 9 -12.03 -11.81 6.17
C HIS A 9 -10.89 -12.76 6.64
N ALA A 10 -11.19 -14.06 6.71
CA ALA A 10 -10.18 -15.07 6.95
C ALA A 10 -9.22 -15.20 5.75
N THR A 11 -9.67 -14.97 4.51
CA THR A 11 -8.88 -15.23 3.30
C THR A 11 -7.88 -14.10 3.00
N TYR A 12 -8.12 -12.88 3.48
CA TYR A 12 -7.09 -11.83 3.59
C TYR A 12 -5.93 -12.28 4.52
N ASN A 13 -6.19 -13.24 5.42
CA ASN A 13 -5.27 -13.75 6.43
C ASN A 13 -4.88 -15.24 6.28
N VAL A 14 -5.21 -15.93 5.16
CA VAL A 14 -4.99 -17.39 5.04
C VAL A 14 -3.76 -17.76 4.18
N VAL A 15 -2.76 -18.30 4.91
CA VAL A 15 -1.83 -19.41 4.61
C VAL A 15 -1.32 -19.60 3.16
N TYR A 16 -0.08 -19.14 3.01
CA TYR A 16 1.04 -19.57 2.15
C TYR A 16 0.81 -20.72 1.16
N VAL A 17 0.99 -20.39 -0.12
CA VAL A 17 1.75 -21.24 -1.06
C VAL A 17 3.07 -20.53 -1.30
N ASP A 18 4.16 -21.15 -0.86
CA ASP A 18 5.53 -20.73 -1.15
C ASP A 18 5.75 -20.81 -2.67
N ASN A 19 5.72 -19.65 -3.34
CA ASN A 19 6.12 -19.51 -4.74
C ASN A 19 7.59 -19.11 -4.80
N GLY A 20 8.46 -19.91 -4.16
CA GLY A 20 9.91 -19.74 -4.09
C GLY A 20 10.54 -19.31 -5.42
N GLY A 21 10.59 -17.99 -5.62
CA GLY A 21 11.41 -17.35 -6.61
C GLY A 21 12.77 -17.17 -5.97
N ASP A 22 13.72 -18.03 -6.36
CA ASP A 22 15.12 -17.87 -5.99
C ASP A 22 15.61 -16.51 -6.52
N PHE A 23 15.77 -15.54 -5.61
CA PHE A 23 16.53 -14.32 -5.89
C PHE A 23 18.01 -14.72 -6.00
N GLU A 24 18.66 -14.48 -7.15
CA GLU A 24 20.05 -14.90 -7.33
C GLU A 24 20.99 -14.24 -6.31
N GLY A 25 21.80 -15.05 -5.63
CA GLY A 25 23.03 -14.62 -4.95
C GLY A 25 22.85 -13.89 -3.63
N GLY A 26 22.59 -14.62 -2.54
CA GLY A 26 22.60 -14.07 -1.17
C GLY A 26 21.40 -13.19 -0.81
N VAL A 27 20.48 -13.03 -1.75
CA VAL A 27 19.19 -12.39 -1.57
C VAL A 27 18.18 -13.46 -1.18
N SER A 28 17.45 -13.23 -0.09
CA SER A 28 16.35 -14.08 0.38
C SER A 28 15.12 -13.22 0.63
N VAL A 29 13.95 -13.85 0.77
CA VAL A 29 12.74 -13.19 1.26
C VAL A 29 12.41 -13.66 2.65
N VAL A 30 12.00 -12.73 3.50
CA VAL A 30 11.67 -12.99 4.91
C VAL A 30 10.40 -12.25 5.30
N ASP A 31 9.73 -12.72 6.34
CA ASP A 31 8.65 -11.95 6.97
C ASP A 31 9.25 -10.94 7.97
N GLY A 32 8.81 -9.68 7.87
CA GLY A 32 9.09 -8.60 8.80
C GLY A 32 7.88 -8.21 9.64
N THR A 33 8.05 -7.20 10.50
CA THR A 33 6.95 -6.56 11.23
C THR A 33 6.85 -5.09 10.85
N GLY A 34 5.64 -4.56 10.75
CA GLY A 34 5.41 -3.14 10.50
C GLY A 34 4.27 -2.59 11.37
N MET A 35 4.19 -1.26 11.41
CA MET A 35 3.03 -0.55 11.93
C MET A 35 2.41 0.24 10.76
N VAL A 36 1.10 0.18 10.61
CA VAL A 36 0.36 0.80 9.49
C VAL A 36 -0.91 1.48 10.01
N PHE A 37 -1.48 2.39 9.22
CA PHE A 37 -2.88 2.73 9.35
C PHE A 37 -3.69 1.73 8.52
N ASP A 38 -4.76 1.17 9.10
CA ASP A 38 -5.60 0.19 8.41
C ASP A 38 -7.07 0.31 8.86
N PRO A 39 -7.94 0.99 8.08
CA PRO A 39 -7.66 1.61 6.79
C PRO A 39 -6.92 2.95 6.93
N ASP A 40 -7.60 4.01 7.34
CA ASP A 40 -7.02 5.31 7.72
C ASP A 40 -7.31 5.59 9.21
N PRO A 41 -6.52 6.45 9.88
CA PRO A 41 -6.65 6.66 11.31
C PRO A 41 -7.93 7.42 11.72
N LEU A 42 -8.60 8.14 10.81
CA LEU A 42 -9.88 8.77 11.11
C LEU A 42 -11.00 7.72 11.14
N THR A 43 -11.00 6.80 10.18
CA THR A 43 -11.97 5.71 10.11
C THR A 43 -11.82 4.76 11.30
N SER A 44 -10.62 4.29 11.61
CA SER A 44 -10.41 3.38 12.75
C SER A 44 -10.68 4.08 14.09
N GLY A 45 -10.28 5.34 14.22
CA GLY A 45 -10.50 6.16 15.41
C GLY A 45 -11.92 6.69 15.57
N THR A 46 -12.78 6.50 14.56
CA THR A 46 -14.13 7.10 14.46
C THR A 46 -14.10 8.62 14.68
N ALA A 47 -13.05 9.27 14.15
CA ALA A 47 -12.77 10.68 14.32
C ALA A 47 -13.06 11.47 13.04
N THR A 48 -13.18 12.79 13.16
CA THR A 48 -13.20 13.71 12.01
C THR A 48 -11.89 14.49 11.98
N TYR A 49 -11.39 14.79 10.78
CA TYR A 49 -10.23 15.66 10.63
C TYR A 49 -10.45 17.00 11.36
N GLY A 50 -9.46 17.40 12.16
CA GLY A 50 -9.54 18.57 13.05
C GLY A 50 -9.98 18.26 14.47
N ASP A 51 -10.43 17.03 14.77
CA ASP A 51 -10.60 16.58 16.14
C ASP A 51 -9.25 16.59 16.89
N SER A 52 -9.30 16.66 18.22
CA SER A 52 -8.10 16.77 19.05
C SER A 52 -7.15 15.60 18.82
N GLY A 53 -6.01 15.87 18.18
CA GLY A 53 -4.98 14.87 17.87
C GLY A 53 -5.07 14.30 16.45
N PHE A 54 -6.15 14.59 15.71
CA PHE A 54 -6.39 14.13 14.34
C PHE A 54 -6.24 15.28 13.34
N VAL A 55 -5.02 15.77 13.22
CA VAL A 55 -4.61 16.78 12.24
C VAL A 55 -3.30 16.33 11.62
N ASP A 56 -3.00 16.83 10.43
CA ASP A 56 -1.69 16.61 9.81
C ASP A 56 -0.56 17.07 10.77
N GLY A 57 -0.49 18.37 11.07
CA GLY A 57 0.53 18.85 12.00
C GLY A 57 1.97 18.68 11.51
N ALA A 58 2.20 18.63 10.19
CA ALA A 58 3.51 18.46 9.57
C ALA A 58 4.25 17.25 10.14
N ASP A 59 3.65 16.06 9.95
CA ASP A 59 4.14 14.73 10.33
C ASP A 59 4.28 14.52 11.85
N ALA A 60 3.83 15.49 12.66
CA ALA A 60 3.84 15.32 14.09
C ALA A 60 2.89 14.19 14.49
N THR A 61 3.42 13.16 15.15
CA THR A 61 2.58 12.13 15.76
C THR A 61 1.87 12.66 17.02
N THR A 62 0.69 12.12 17.29
CA THR A 62 -0.09 12.38 18.50
C THR A 62 -0.44 11.06 19.18
N PRO A 63 -0.75 11.04 20.48
CA PRO A 63 -1.21 9.82 21.15
C PRO A 63 -2.47 9.22 20.51
N GLN A 64 -3.29 10.04 19.85
CA GLN A 64 -4.46 9.60 19.10
C GLN A 64 -4.05 8.86 17.83
N LEU A 65 -3.22 9.47 16.99
CA LEU A 65 -2.72 8.82 15.76
C LEU A 65 -1.88 7.58 16.08
N ASP A 66 -1.06 7.62 17.13
CA ASP A 66 -0.30 6.45 17.60
C ASP A 66 -1.22 5.28 18.02
N ALA A 67 -2.41 5.57 18.56
CA ALA A 67 -3.36 4.55 18.99
C ALA A 67 -4.09 3.88 17.82
N GLU A 68 -4.11 4.53 16.66
CA GLU A 68 -4.73 4.05 15.43
C GLU A 68 -3.76 3.30 14.50
N ARG A 69 -2.53 3.04 14.95
CA ARG A 69 -1.61 2.14 14.23
C ARG A 69 -1.83 0.68 14.59
N PHE A 70 -1.87 -0.17 13.57
CA PHE A 70 -2.02 -1.60 13.71
C PHE A 70 -0.71 -2.32 13.38
N ALA A 71 -0.36 -3.33 14.19
CA ALA A 71 0.81 -4.16 13.94
C ALA A 71 0.50 -5.20 12.86
N VAL A 72 1.34 -5.28 11.83
CA VAL A 72 1.16 -6.17 10.68
C VAL A 72 2.42 -7.00 10.40
N THR A 73 2.25 -8.07 9.64
CA THR A 73 3.37 -8.82 9.05
C THR A 73 3.65 -8.29 7.65
N LEU A 74 4.89 -7.86 7.41
CA LEU A 74 5.35 -7.47 6.08
C LEU A 74 5.90 -8.72 5.39
N LYS A 75 5.15 -9.25 4.42
CA LYS A 75 5.43 -10.57 3.85
C LYS A 75 6.48 -10.52 2.76
N ASP A 76 7.38 -11.50 2.77
CA ASP A 76 8.36 -11.71 1.71
C ASP A 76 9.19 -10.46 1.34
N ILE A 77 9.61 -9.67 2.34
CA ILE A 77 10.52 -8.55 2.13
C ILE A 77 11.93 -9.04 1.82
N GLU A 78 12.65 -8.32 0.97
CA GLU A 78 14.02 -8.66 0.58
C GLU A 78 14.97 -8.57 1.78
N GLU A 79 15.78 -9.59 1.98
CA GLU A 79 16.97 -9.60 2.83
C GLU A 79 18.19 -9.89 1.95
N ASN A 80 19.17 -8.99 1.97
CA ASN A 80 20.41 -9.12 1.23
C ASN A 80 21.59 -8.73 2.10
N GLY A 81 22.33 -9.74 2.57
CA GLY A 81 23.57 -9.52 3.34
C GLY A 81 23.37 -8.75 4.65
N GLY A 82 22.24 -8.97 5.33
CA GLY A 82 21.83 -8.31 6.56
C GLY A 82 21.13 -6.96 6.37
N THR A 83 20.86 -6.55 5.13
CA THR A 83 20.06 -5.37 4.79
C THR A 83 18.66 -5.81 4.35
N TYR A 84 17.64 -5.21 4.93
CA TYR A 84 16.24 -5.49 4.65
C TYR A 84 15.62 -4.33 3.88
N THR A 85 14.85 -4.62 2.83
CA THR A 85 14.19 -3.61 1.97
C THR A 85 12.75 -4.03 1.70
N LEU A 86 11.83 -3.06 1.62
CA LEU A 86 10.41 -3.28 1.29
C LEU A 86 10.23 -3.62 -0.19
N ARG A 87 10.78 -4.78 -0.59
CA ARG A 87 10.74 -5.33 -1.93
C ARG A 87 10.32 -6.78 -1.80
N GLY A 88 9.18 -7.12 -2.38
CA GLY A 88 8.66 -8.47 -2.43
C GLY A 88 8.05 -8.80 -3.79
N PRO A 89 7.41 -9.97 -3.92
CA PRO A 89 6.82 -10.41 -5.19
C PRO A 89 5.62 -9.59 -5.63
N TRP A 90 4.96 -8.86 -4.73
CA TRP A 90 3.70 -8.15 -5.01
C TRP A 90 3.76 -6.64 -4.81
N ALA A 91 4.74 -6.14 -4.04
CA ALA A 91 4.99 -4.71 -3.84
C ALA A 91 6.50 -4.43 -3.78
N GLU A 92 6.93 -3.28 -4.27
CA GLU A 92 8.34 -2.87 -4.28
C GLU A 92 8.45 -1.35 -4.08
N VAL A 93 9.14 -0.94 -3.01
CA VAL A 93 9.55 0.46 -2.85
C VAL A 93 10.63 0.81 -3.88
N VAL A 94 10.42 1.91 -4.59
CA VAL A 94 11.36 2.53 -5.51
C VAL A 94 11.42 4.03 -5.23
N ASP A 95 12.52 4.65 -5.61
CA ASP A 95 12.75 6.07 -5.44
C ASP A 95 12.99 6.68 -6.84
N HIS A 96 11.94 7.22 -7.45
CA HIS A 96 11.92 7.56 -8.89
C HIS A 96 11.37 8.95 -9.22
N GLU A 97 10.71 9.61 -8.28
CA GLU A 97 10.37 11.03 -8.36
C GLU A 97 11.11 11.83 -7.27
N ALA A 98 11.17 13.15 -7.41
CA ALA A 98 11.76 13.98 -6.37
C ALA A 98 10.71 14.28 -5.28
N PRO A 99 11.10 14.43 -4.00
CA PRO A 99 12.44 14.23 -3.46
C PRO A 99 12.90 12.76 -3.45
N PHE A 100 14.20 12.55 -3.65
CA PHE A 100 14.77 11.21 -3.65
C PHE A 100 15.14 10.77 -2.23
N ASN A 101 14.15 10.31 -1.45
CA ASN A 101 14.28 9.98 -0.01
C ASN A 101 14.82 8.56 0.25
N GLY A 102 15.02 7.76 -0.80
CA GLY A 102 15.64 6.44 -0.75
C GLY A 102 14.65 5.28 -0.61
N LEU A 103 15.19 4.09 -0.33
CA LEU A 103 14.43 2.82 -0.29
C LEU A 103 14.08 2.37 1.14
N PHE A 104 14.37 3.22 2.14
CA PHE A 104 14.11 2.95 3.56
C PHE A 104 14.71 1.63 4.08
N SER A 105 15.80 1.16 3.47
CA SER A 105 16.46 -0.09 3.86
C SER A 105 17.11 0.01 5.24
N GLN A 106 17.09 -1.08 6.01
CA GLN A 106 17.65 -1.11 7.37
C GLN A 106 18.27 -2.46 7.75
N ALA A 107 18.97 -2.53 8.88
CA ALA A 107 19.65 -3.75 9.36
C ALA A 107 18.75 -4.70 10.18
N SER A 108 17.44 -4.47 10.14
CA SER A 108 16.42 -5.18 10.91
C SER A 108 15.19 -5.44 10.04
N SER A 109 14.52 -6.57 10.20
CA SER A 109 13.22 -6.83 9.56
C SER A 109 12.04 -6.18 10.29
N ALA A 110 12.30 -5.42 11.36
CA ALA A 110 11.28 -4.70 12.12
C ALA A 110 11.18 -3.24 11.64
N PHE A 111 10.18 -2.94 10.81
CA PHE A 111 9.84 -1.62 10.29
C PHE A 111 8.71 -0.96 11.12
N ASN A 112 8.90 -0.91 12.44
CA ASN A 112 7.89 -0.39 13.37
C ASN A 112 8.10 1.11 13.58
N PHE A 113 7.58 1.92 12.66
CA PHE A 113 7.66 3.38 12.71
C PHE A 113 6.36 4.01 13.23
N ASP A 114 6.49 5.24 13.72
CA ASP A 114 5.36 6.16 13.82
C ASP A 114 5.36 7.07 12.60
N ARG A 115 4.26 7.83 12.45
CA ARG A 115 4.04 8.70 11.30
C ARG A 115 5.00 9.88 11.18
N SER A 116 5.86 10.10 12.18
CA SER A 116 6.86 11.18 12.11
C SER A 116 8.14 10.80 11.38
N ALA A 117 8.19 9.60 10.80
CA ALA A 117 9.31 9.10 10.05
C ALA A 117 8.85 8.66 8.66
N ASP A 118 9.46 9.22 7.61
CA ASP A 118 9.21 8.96 6.17
C ASP A 118 9.15 7.45 5.79
N ALA A 119 9.75 6.59 6.63
CA ALA A 119 9.69 5.14 6.46
C ALA A 119 8.32 4.55 6.81
N PHE A 120 7.44 5.29 7.51
CA PHE A 120 6.09 4.86 7.86
C PHE A 120 5.21 4.77 6.61
N GLU A 121 5.26 5.80 5.76
CA GLU A 121 4.60 5.93 4.47
C GLU A 121 5.00 4.75 3.56
N ALA A 122 6.29 4.41 3.55
CA ALA A 122 6.81 3.28 2.80
C ALA A 122 6.23 1.94 3.29
N VAL A 123 6.14 1.74 4.61
CA VAL A 123 5.60 0.52 5.24
C VAL A 123 4.11 0.40 5.01
N ASN A 124 3.36 1.49 5.19
CA ASN A 124 1.93 1.59 4.98
C ASN A 124 1.59 1.24 3.53
N THR A 125 2.27 1.88 2.58
CA THR A 125 2.09 1.63 1.15
C THR A 125 2.45 0.19 0.75
N TYR A 126 3.57 -0.34 1.25
CA TYR A 126 3.96 -1.72 0.97
C TYR A 126 2.89 -2.71 1.41
N TYR A 127 2.39 -2.57 2.64
CA TYR A 127 1.37 -3.47 3.19
C TYR A 127 0.08 -3.46 2.38
N HIS A 128 -0.47 -2.27 2.09
CA HIS A 128 -1.75 -2.14 1.38
C HIS A 128 -1.68 -2.70 -0.05
N ILE A 129 -0.58 -2.43 -0.76
CA ILE A 129 -0.34 -2.97 -2.11
C ILE A 129 -0.14 -4.48 -2.07
N ASP A 130 0.75 -4.98 -1.20
CA ASP A 130 1.04 -6.42 -1.08
C ASP A 130 -0.21 -7.21 -0.72
N ALA A 131 -1.00 -6.73 0.25
CA ALA A 131 -2.24 -7.38 0.68
C ALA A 131 -3.27 -7.44 -0.46
N SER A 132 -3.49 -6.33 -1.18
CA SER A 132 -4.39 -6.26 -2.33
C SER A 132 -3.98 -7.21 -3.46
N MET A 133 -2.69 -7.20 -3.82
CA MET A 133 -2.17 -8.01 -4.91
C MET A 133 -2.13 -9.51 -4.56
N ARG A 134 -1.88 -9.88 -3.29
CA ARG A 134 -2.04 -11.25 -2.81
C ARG A 134 -3.48 -11.71 -2.82
N TYR A 135 -4.42 -10.85 -2.40
CA TYR A 135 -5.84 -11.20 -2.49
C TYR A 135 -6.25 -11.53 -3.94
N LEU A 136 -5.88 -10.67 -4.89
CA LEU A 136 -6.18 -10.91 -6.31
C LEU A 136 -5.50 -12.17 -6.87
N ASN A 137 -4.20 -12.32 -6.67
CA ASN A 137 -3.43 -13.37 -7.36
C ASN A 137 -3.38 -14.70 -6.61
N VAL A 138 -3.35 -14.68 -5.27
CA VAL A 138 -3.25 -15.89 -4.44
C VAL A 138 -4.62 -16.36 -3.99
N ALA A 139 -5.44 -15.49 -3.40
CA ALA A 139 -6.74 -15.90 -2.87
C ALA A 139 -7.78 -16.15 -3.98
N LEU A 140 -7.87 -15.25 -4.96
CA LEU A 140 -8.79 -15.41 -6.09
C LEU A 140 -8.21 -16.21 -7.26
N GLY A 141 -6.90 -16.45 -7.28
CA GLY A 141 -6.22 -17.20 -8.34
C GLY A 141 -6.22 -16.49 -9.69
N LEU A 142 -6.22 -15.15 -9.69
CA LEU A 142 -6.08 -14.35 -10.90
C LEU A 142 -4.60 -14.27 -11.31
N THR A 143 -4.36 -13.69 -12.49
CA THR A 143 -3.01 -13.40 -12.98
C THR A 143 -2.99 -11.95 -13.43
N ILE A 144 -2.77 -11.06 -12.46
CA ILE A 144 -2.75 -9.62 -12.62
C ILE A 144 -1.40 -9.14 -12.10
N GLU A 145 -0.61 -8.57 -13.00
CA GLU A 145 0.73 -8.05 -12.74
C GLU A 145 0.99 -6.86 -13.68
N PRO A 146 1.91 -5.94 -13.31
CA PRO A 146 2.36 -4.89 -14.21
C PRO A 146 2.93 -5.49 -15.49
N PHE A 147 2.48 -5.03 -16.66
CA PHE A 147 3.06 -5.47 -17.94
C PHE A 147 4.32 -4.67 -18.33
N GLN A 148 4.60 -3.57 -17.62
CA GLN A 148 5.71 -2.66 -17.88
C GLN A 148 7.06 -3.22 -17.41
N TYR A 149 7.06 -4.09 -16.40
CA TYR A 149 8.24 -4.68 -15.77
C TYR A 149 7.87 -6.00 -15.08
N VAL A 150 8.88 -6.73 -14.61
CA VAL A 150 8.69 -7.95 -13.81
C VAL A 150 8.97 -7.62 -12.35
N GLY A 151 8.10 -8.07 -11.45
CA GLY A 151 8.22 -7.85 -10.00
C GLY A 151 6.92 -7.36 -9.38
N GLY A 152 6.99 -7.01 -8.10
CA GLY A 152 5.88 -6.40 -7.38
C GLY A 152 5.54 -5.01 -7.91
N VAL A 153 4.35 -4.51 -7.59
CA VAL A 153 3.93 -3.15 -7.95
C VAL A 153 4.89 -2.14 -7.35
N GLN A 154 5.52 -1.35 -8.21
CA GLN A 154 6.52 -0.36 -7.84
C GLN A 154 5.86 0.95 -7.39
N PHE A 155 6.19 1.40 -6.19
CA PHE A 155 5.66 2.63 -5.61
C PHE A 155 6.77 3.52 -5.01
N ASP A 156 6.53 4.82 -5.00
CA ASP A 156 7.37 5.83 -4.38
C ASP A 156 6.55 6.62 -3.36
N PRO A 157 6.82 6.44 -2.05
CA PRO A 157 6.00 7.04 -0.99
C PRO A 157 6.28 8.53 -0.78
N SER A 158 7.37 9.07 -1.33
CA SER A 158 7.85 10.44 -1.09
C SER A 158 8.03 11.23 -2.39
N GLY A 159 7.21 10.94 -3.40
CA GLY A 159 7.29 11.57 -4.71
C GLY A 159 6.74 13.01 -4.76
N LEU A 160 6.58 13.52 -5.98
CA LEU A 160 5.87 14.76 -6.31
C LEU A 160 6.32 16.07 -5.61
N SER A 161 7.47 16.09 -4.95
CA SER A 161 8.11 17.31 -4.42
C SER A 161 7.26 18.08 -3.39
N GLY A 162 6.60 17.34 -2.50
CA GLY A 162 5.73 17.90 -1.45
C GLY A 162 4.39 18.43 -1.99
N ALA A 163 3.93 17.92 -3.13
CA ALA A 163 2.61 18.22 -3.64
C ALA A 163 1.54 17.39 -2.91
N ASP A 164 0.38 18.01 -2.68
CA ASP A 164 -0.85 17.34 -2.24
C ASP A 164 -1.47 16.67 -3.47
N ASN A 165 -0.87 15.56 -3.89
CA ASN A 165 -1.25 14.78 -5.07
C ASN A 165 -0.51 13.44 -5.10
N SER A 166 -1.15 12.46 -5.72
CA SER A 166 -0.62 11.14 -6.02
C SER A 166 -0.97 10.75 -7.46
N HIS A 167 -0.33 9.71 -7.98
CA HIS A 167 -0.69 9.18 -9.30
C HIS A 167 -0.19 7.76 -9.56
N TYR A 168 -0.90 7.08 -10.47
CA TYR A 168 -0.38 6.01 -11.31
C TYR A 168 0.09 6.54 -12.67
N SER A 169 1.28 6.14 -13.10
CA SER A 169 1.84 6.49 -14.42
C SER A 169 1.79 5.30 -15.38
N PRO A 170 0.93 5.32 -16.42
CA PRO A 170 0.76 4.16 -17.32
C PRO A 170 2.02 3.82 -18.12
N GLY A 171 2.86 4.83 -18.40
CA GLY A 171 4.09 4.65 -19.16
C GLY A 171 5.16 3.85 -18.42
N SER A 172 5.22 3.97 -17.10
CA SER A 172 6.16 3.23 -16.25
C SER A 172 5.50 2.09 -15.48
N GLY A 173 4.18 2.12 -15.27
CA GLY A 173 3.45 1.19 -14.42
C GLY A 173 3.67 1.43 -12.92
N ARG A 174 4.03 2.66 -12.52
CA ARG A 174 4.46 2.99 -11.15
C ARG A 174 3.47 3.92 -10.45
N LEU A 175 3.45 3.81 -9.14
CA LEU A 175 2.69 4.69 -8.24
C LEU A 175 3.65 5.69 -7.60
N ALA A 176 3.19 6.92 -7.39
CA ALA A 176 3.91 7.93 -6.64
C ALA A 176 2.93 8.71 -5.74
N PHE A 177 3.35 8.99 -4.52
CA PHE A 177 2.55 9.66 -3.48
C PHE A 177 3.29 10.90 -3.01
N GLY A 178 2.58 12.01 -2.84
CA GLY A 178 3.15 13.27 -2.40
C GLY A 178 2.92 13.53 -0.91
N GLU A 179 3.79 14.36 -0.35
CA GLU A 179 3.83 14.72 1.08
C GLU A 179 3.23 16.11 1.33
N GLY A 180 2.16 16.44 0.60
CA GLY A 180 1.52 17.76 0.69
C GLY A 180 0.25 17.70 1.53
N GLY A 181 0.26 18.33 2.71
CA GLY A 181 -0.91 18.27 3.60
C GLY A 181 -0.80 17.03 4.49
N VAL A 182 -1.81 16.16 4.49
CA VAL A 182 -1.64 14.80 5.03
C VAL A 182 -0.94 14.01 3.93
N ASP A 183 0.13 13.31 4.27
CA ASP A 183 0.88 12.54 3.28
C ASP A 183 0.01 11.47 2.63
N ASP A 184 -0.01 11.45 1.30
CA ASP A 184 -0.91 10.59 0.51
C ASP A 184 -0.63 9.10 0.76
N ALA A 185 0.60 8.76 1.14
CA ALA A 185 1.02 7.41 1.50
C ALA A 185 0.66 7.00 2.96
N GLU A 186 0.07 7.90 3.76
CA GLU A 186 -0.55 7.55 5.05
C GLU A 186 -2.01 7.08 4.90
N ASP A 187 -2.68 7.44 3.80
CA ASP A 187 -4.10 7.15 3.57
C ASP A 187 -4.29 5.91 2.68
N SER A 188 -4.85 4.85 3.26
CA SER A 188 -5.14 3.63 2.52
C SER A 188 -6.09 3.86 1.34
N ASP A 189 -7.04 4.82 1.41
CA ASP A 189 -7.95 5.08 0.30
C ASP A 189 -7.21 5.62 -0.92
N VAL A 190 -6.24 6.50 -0.70
CA VAL A 190 -5.39 7.06 -1.75
C VAL A 190 -4.50 5.97 -2.35
N ILE A 191 -3.84 5.16 -1.51
CA ILE A 191 -3.01 4.03 -1.98
C ILE A 191 -3.81 3.07 -2.85
N HIS A 192 -5.01 2.68 -2.40
CA HIS A 192 -5.87 1.77 -3.14
C HIS A 192 -6.48 2.41 -4.40
N HIS A 193 -6.74 3.72 -4.39
CA HIS A 193 -7.22 4.43 -5.56
C HIS A 193 -6.18 4.36 -6.69
N GLU A 194 -4.93 4.70 -6.38
CA GLU A 194 -3.85 4.67 -7.37
C GLU A 194 -3.50 3.24 -7.81
N LEU A 195 -3.53 2.27 -6.89
CA LEU A 195 -3.46 0.86 -7.28
C LEU A 195 -4.59 0.47 -8.23
N GLY A 196 -5.82 0.97 -8.02
CA GLY A 196 -6.97 0.72 -8.87
C GLY A 196 -6.78 1.22 -10.30
N HIS A 197 -6.07 2.33 -10.50
CA HIS A 197 -5.62 2.73 -11.83
C HIS A 197 -4.68 1.70 -12.47
N GLY A 198 -3.69 1.21 -11.72
CA GLY A 198 -2.79 0.15 -12.18
C GLY A 198 -3.55 -1.12 -12.57
N LEU A 199 -4.45 -1.61 -11.70
CA LEU A 199 -5.29 -2.77 -11.96
C LEU A 199 -6.13 -2.61 -13.23
N HIS A 200 -6.73 -1.44 -13.44
CA HIS A 200 -7.48 -1.13 -14.65
C HIS A 200 -6.57 -1.16 -15.89
N ASP A 201 -5.38 -0.59 -15.82
CA ASP A 201 -4.43 -0.57 -16.92
C ASP A 201 -3.99 -1.99 -17.30
N TRP A 202 -3.61 -2.80 -16.32
CA TRP A 202 -3.05 -4.13 -16.53
C TRP A 202 -4.12 -5.11 -17.05
N VAL A 203 -5.31 -5.11 -16.46
CA VAL A 203 -6.42 -5.98 -16.89
C VAL A 203 -6.91 -5.61 -18.29
N THR A 204 -6.81 -4.33 -18.68
CA THR A 204 -7.22 -3.87 -20.01
C THR A 204 -6.07 -3.83 -21.02
N SER A 205 -4.88 -4.29 -20.64
CA SER A 205 -3.67 -4.31 -21.49
C SER A 205 -3.34 -2.94 -22.09
N GLY A 206 -3.32 -1.90 -21.25
CA GLY A 206 -2.95 -0.54 -21.67
C GLY A 206 -4.13 0.33 -22.12
N ALA A 207 -5.38 -0.14 -21.98
CA ALA A 207 -6.57 0.59 -22.40
C ALA A 207 -7.19 1.42 -21.27
N LEU A 208 -6.34 2.00 -20.42
CA LEU A 208 -6.73 2.86 -19.32
C LEU A 208 -7.67 4.00 -19.77
N SER A 209 -8.85 4.08 -19.15
CA SER A 209 -9.87 5.08 -19.49
C SER A 209 -9.91 6.23 -18.49
N GLN A 210 -8.92 7.11 -18.55
CA GLN A 210 -8.80 8.29 -17.69
C GLN A 210 -9.79 9.40 -18.09
N VAL A 211 -9.87 9.73 -19.38
CA VAL A 211 -10.65 10.88 -19.88
C VAL A 211 -12.16 10.77 -19.61
N ASN A 212 -12.68 9.55 -19.53
CA ASN A 212 -14.12 9.30 -19.31
C ASN A 212 -14.46 9.01 -17.84
N GLY A 213 -13.49 9.09 -16.93
CA GLY A 213 -13.68 8.87 -15.49
C GLY A 213 -13.89 7.41 -15.08
N LEU A 214 -13.80 6.44 -16.00
CA LEU A 214 -13.95 5.03 -15.65
C LEU A 214 -12.77 4.54 -14.79
N SER A 215 -11.57 5.03 -15.06
CA SER A 215 -10.40 4.70 -14.23
C SER A 215 -10.51 5.25 -12.81
N GLU A 216 -10.96 6.50 -12.67
CA GLU A 216 -11.28 7.13 -11.38
C GLU A 216 -12.29 6.29 -10.60
N GLY A 217 -13.41 5.93 -11.26
CA GLY A 217 -14.44 5.12 -10.63
C GLY A 217 -13.97 3.71 -10.25
N ILE A 218 -12.97 3.14 -10.94
CA ILE A 218 -12.36 1.87 -10.55
C ILE A 218 -11.44 2.04 -9.34
N GLY A 219 -10.65 3.12 -9.29
CA GLY A 219 -9.84 3.50 -8.13
C GLY A 219 -10.69 3.63 -6.87
N ASP A 220 -11.73 4.48 -6.93
CA ASP A 220 -12.67 4.68 -5.84
C ASP A 220 -13.39 3.38 -5.45
N PHE A 221 -13.81 2.59 -6.43
CA PHE A 221 -14.46 1.30 -6.16
C PHE A 221 -13.52 0.34 -5.43
N TRP A 222 -12.24 0.29 -5.80
CA TRP A 222 -11.25 -0.57 -5.15
C TRP A 222 -10.99 -0.12 -3.71
N ALA A 223 -10.70 1.16 -3.49
CA ALA A 223 -10.51 1.75 -2.16
C ALA A 223 -11.70 1.49 -1.23
N GLN A 224 -12.91 1.81 -1.67
CA GLN A 224 -14.10 1.59 -0.86
C GLN A 224 -14.44 0.11 -0.65
N SER A 225 -14.05 -0.78 -1.57
CA SER A 225 -14.17 -2.23 -1.38
C SER A 225 -13.21 -2.73 -0.29
N TYR A 226 -11.99 -2.20 -0.25
CA TYR A 226 -11.02 -2.48 0.81
C TYR A 226 -11.56 -2.03 2.17
N ASN A 227 -11.97 -0.77 2.31
CA ASN A 227 -12.51 -0.24 3.58
C ASN A 227 -13.70 -1.02 4.10
N ARG A 228 -14.59 -1.46 3.20
CA ARG A 228 -15.74 -2.28 3.60
C ARG A 228 -15.32 -3.68 4.07
N SER A 229 -14.16 -4.18 3.62
CA SER A 229 -13.67 -5.51 3.98
C SER A 229 -13.06 -5.58 5.38
N VAL A 230 -12.51 -4.47 5.89
CA VAL A 230 -11.83 -4.39 7.20
C VAL A 230 -12.80 -4.18 8.38
N ASP A 231 -14.08 -4.52 8.21
CA ASP A 231 -15.14 -4.51 9.24
C ASP A 231 -15.31 -3.19 10.03
N SER A 232 -14.80 -2.07 9.51
CA SER A 232 -14.95 -0.73 10.11
C SER A 232 -16.34 -0.10 9.87
N TRP A 233 -17.17 -0.74 9.02
CA TRP A 233 -18.53 -0.29 8.69
C TRP A 233 -19.61 -1.28 9.11
N THR A 234 -20.48 -0.88 10.04
CA THR A 234 -21.77 -1.55 10.23
C THR A 234 -22.76 -1.07 9.18
N PRO A 235 -23.29 -1.93 8.30
CA PRO A 235 -24.33 -1.54 7.34
C PRO A 235 -25.56 -1.00 8.07
N SER A 236 -26.15 0.09 7.55
CA SER A 236 -27.46 0.60 7.99
C SER A 236 -28.61 -0.34 7.64
#